data_AF-U9TBK3-F1
#
_entry.id   AF-U9TBK3-F1
#
_cell.length_a   1.000
_cell.length_b   1.000
_cell.length_c   1.000
_cell.angle_alpha   90.00
_cell.angle_beta   90.00
_cell.angle_gamma   90.00
#
_symmetry.space_group_name_H-M   'P 1'
#
loop_
_entity.id
_entity.type
_entity.pdbx_description
1 polymer ?
#
loop_
_entity_poly.entity_id
_entity_poly.type
_entity_poly.pdbx_seq_one_letter_code
_entity_poly.pdbx_strand_id
1 'polypeptide(L)'
;KYGEAVIYFTKAINIDPENIHNLNKRAIAYFVLQEYDKALLDVDKVVQLDSSNNLAYYYKGLTYYSIGNIKNAITSFKKCVELDSNDNLSKIQLYYIEYLQEKYSFKDLKHDIITKIEQIPADNNDYSLNFMKCKIYIDLFIMNPEEYIMKSIINLWNDDITGLGIVDNNPFNKFLYKRIGVYFISNFLNLNNEFHQFQVNDTKSLSGQILSFEGKAFSFNLPNLRINLRHYAIWKINVKKILSKDCSIKFIINHENKHVLKFEEVSKLEGLGWIEYSFKISEDSSGLEYSIQPSIEVKCLNMQVDYIRFIYGESRKDKQIYFPKMGHLLPIYKICPNVPEAFKDKKIPEIQKVKFMKNIS
;
A
#
# COMPACT_ATOMS: atom_id res chain seq x y z
N LYS A 1 -2.29 12.07 8.40
CA LYS A 1 -1.57 11.27 9.44
C LYS A 1 -2.59 10.61 10.37
N TYR A 2 -2.49 9.31 10.64
CA TYR A 2 -3.52 8.57 11.41
C TYR A 2 -3.54 8.91 12.90
N GLY A 3 -2.39 9.21 13.52
CA GLY A 3 -2.35 9.68 14.92
C GLY A 3 -3.12 11.00 15.13
N GLU A 4 -3.00 11.94 14.19
CA GLU A 4 -3.79 13.18 14.20
C GLU A 4 -5.30 12.90 14.01
N ALA A 5 -5.65 11.94 13.15
CA ALA A 5 -7.03 11.52 12.94
C ALA A 5 -7.66 10.94 14.22
N VAL A 6 -6.93 10.12 14.98
CA VAL A 6 -7.39 9.61 16.28
C VAL A 6 -7.74 10.74 17.25
N ILE A 7 -6.86 11.74 17.37
CA ILE A 7 -7.08 12.90 18.24
C ILE A 7 -8.35 13.65 17.81
N TYR A 8 -8.50 13.87 16.49
CA TYR A 8 -9.64 14.58 15.92
C TYR A 8 -10.97 13.85 16.20
N PHE A 9 -11.06 12.57 15.84
CA PHE A 9 -12.30 11.81 16.04
C PHE A 9 -12.59 11.59 17.52
N THR A 10 -11.59 11.54 18.39
CA THR A 10 -11.81 11.49 19.84
C THR A 10 -12.48 12.76 20.36
N LYS A 11 -12.05 13.95 19.89
CA LYS A 11 -12.74 15.21 20.24
C LYS A 11 -14.19 15.22 19.71
N ALA A 12 -14.42 14.73 18.50
CA ALA A 12 -15.75 14.63 17.92
C ALA A 12 -16.66 13.66 18.68
N ILE A 13 -16.14 12.51 19.12
CA ILE A 13 -16.86 11.51 19.92
C ILE A 13 -17.16 12.03 21.33
N ASN A 14 -16.30 12.86 21.92
CA ASN A 14 -16.62 13.51 23.20
C ASN A 14 -17.81 14.48 23.09
N ILE A 15 -18.08 15.00 21.89
CA ILE A 15 -19.22 15.88 21.61
C ILE A 15 -20.47 15.07 21.31
N ASP A 16 -20.34 14.02 20.50
CA ASP A 16 -21.43 13.13 20.10
C ASP A 16 -20.94 11.66 20.19
N PRO A 17 -21.15 11.00 21.34
CA PRO A 17 -20.59 9.67 21.60
C PRO A 17 -21.17 8.55 20.74
N GLU A 18 -22.34 8.75 20.13
CA GLU A 18 -23.07 7.74 19.36
C GLU A 18 -22.98 7.98 17.86
N ASN A 19 -22.15 8.95 17.45
CA ASN A 19 -21.91 9.21 16.04
C ASN A 19 -21.19 8.04 15.35
N ILE A 20 -21.95 7.20 14.65
CA ILE A 20 -21.45 6.03 13.91
C ILE A 20 -20.31 6.38 12.96
N HIS A 21 -20.41 7.53 12.27
CA HIS A 21 -19.38 7.96 11.33
C HIS A 21 -18.05 8.20 12.05
N ASN A 22 -18.05 8.97 13.15
CA ASN A 22 -16.83 9.27 13.89
C ASN A 22 -16.22 8.02 14.53
N LEU A 23 -17.05 7.14 15.10
CA LEU A 23 -16.62 5.86 15.66
C LEU A 23 -15.94 4.98 14.59
N ASN A 24 -16.58 4.82 13.43
CA ASN A 24 -16.00 4.09 12.30
C ASN A 24 -14.66 4.70 11.87
N LYS A 25 -14.56 6.03 11.68
CA LYS A 25 -13.29 6.64 11.26
C LYS A 25 -12.18 6.49 12.30
N ARG A 26 -12.50 6.55 13.58
CA ARG A 26 -11.52 6.35 14.65
C ARG A 26 -11.06 4.90 14.74
N ALA A 27 -11.98 3.94 14.61
CA ALA A 27 -11.65 2.52 14.55
C ALA A 27 -10.66 2.19 13.43
N ILE A 28 -10.90 2.75 12.24
CA ILE A 28 -10.00 2.59 11.08
C ILE A 28 -8.62 3.15 11.40
N ALA A 29 -8.55 4.34 12.00
CA ALA A 29 -7.28 4.95 12.37
C ALA A 29 -6.52 4.11 13.41
N TYR A 30 -7.20 3.60 14.45
CA TYR A 30 -6.61 2.69 15.43
C TYR A 30 -6.13 1.39 14.79
N PHE A 31 -6.92 0.78 13.91
CA PHE A 31 -6.53 -0.43 13.18
C PHE A 31 -5.25 -0.21 12.36
N VAL A 32 -5.16 0.90 11.63
CA VAL A 32 -3.96 1.27 10.85
C VAL A 32 -2.73 1.45 11.76
N LEU A 33 -2.94 2.05 12.93
CA LEU A 33 -1.91 2.25 13.95
C LEU A 33 -1.59 0.97 14.74
N GLN A 34 -2.25 -0.15 14.45
CA GLN A 34 -2.12 -1.45 15.13
C GLN A 34 -2.58 -1.42 16.59
N GLU A 35 -3.42 -0.45 16.95
CA GLU A 35 -4.08 -0.35 18.25
C GLU A 35 -5.39 -1.17 18.22
N TYR A 36 -5.25 -2.49 18.03
CA TYR A 36 -6.37 -3.39 17.72
C TYR A 36 -7.46 -3.45 18.78
N ASP A 37 -7.11 -3.43 20.07
CA ASP A 37 -8.09 -3.44 21.16
C ASP A 37 -9.01 -2.21 21.09
N LYS A 38 -8.45 -1.03 20.78
CA LYS A 38 -9.21 0.20 20.64
C LYS A 38 -10.05 0.21 19.37
N ALA A 39 -9.51 -0.35 18.28
CA ALA A 39 -10.28 -0.53 17.05
C ALA A 39 -11.51 -1.43 17.29
N LEU A 40 -11.36 -2.54 18.02
CA LEU A 40 -12.46 -3.44 18.39
C LEU A 40 -13.53 -2.73 19.23
N LEU A 41 -13.14 -1.96 20.24
CA LEU A 41 -14.09 -1.21 21.06
C LEU A 41 -14.97 -0.27 20.24
N ASP A 42 -14.37 0.46 19.29
CA ASP A 42 -15.12 1.39 18.44
C ASP A 42 -16.02 0.65 17.44
N VAL A 43 -15.56 -0.40 16.76
CA VAL A 43 -16.42 -1.17 15.84
C VAL A 43 -17.52 -1.94 16.57
N ASP A 44 -17.27 -2.46 17.77
CA ASP A 44 -18.29 -3.12 18.58
C ASP A 44 -19.39 -2.15 19.00
N LYS A 45 -19.01 -0.92 19.37
CA LYS A 45 -19.99 0.14 19.64
C LYS A 45 -20.81 0.48 18.39
N VAL A 46 -20.18 0.55 17.21
CA VAL A 46 -20.91 0.77 15.96
C VAL A 46 -21.89 -0.37 15.68
N VAL A 47 -21.48 -1.63 15.85
CA VAL A 47 -22.35 -2.79 15.65
C VAL A 47 -23.53 -2.81 16.62
N GLN A 48 -23.35 -2.30 17.86
CA GLN A 48 -24.44 -2.13 18.82
C GLN A 48 -25.44 -1.05 18.40
N LEU A 49 -24.95 0.08 17.86
CA LEU A 49 -25.78 1.20 17.41
C LEU A 49 -26.46 0.94 16.07
N ASP A 50 -25.80 0.20 15.18
CA ASP A 50 -26.27 -0.17 13.85
C ASP A 50 -25.78 -1.58 13.51
N SER A 51 -26.66 -2.56 13.72
CA SER A 51 -26.38 -3.97 13.46
C SER A 51 -26.30 -4.32 11.97
N SER A 52 -26.60 -3.38 11.08
CA SER A 52 -26.50 -3.51 9.62
C SER A 52 -25.26 -2.82 9.03
N ASN A 53 -24.38 -2.29 9.89
CA ASN A 53 -23.21 -1.56 9.44
C ASN A 53 -22.14 -2.48 8.83
N ASN A 54 -22.18 -2.67 7.51
CA ASN A 54 -21.24 -3.56 6.80
C ASN A 54 -19.77 -3.17 7.05
N LEU A 55 -19.47 -1.86 7.10
CA LEU A 55 -18.11 -1.36 7.32
C LEU A 55 -17.55 -1.75 8.69
N ALA A 56 -18.37 -1.68 9.74
CA ALA A 56 -17.96 -2.06 11.09
C ALA A 56 -17.63 -3.55 11.19
N TYR A 57 -18.47 -4.42 10.61
CA TYR A 57 -18.18 -5.86 10.54
C TYR A 57 -16.90 -6.14 9.74
N TYR A 58 -16.66 -5.41 8.66
CA TYR A 58 -15.45 -5.58 7.85
C TYR A 58 -14.20 -5.30 8.67
N TYR A 59 -14.14 -4.14 9.34
CA TYR A 59 -12.99 -3.78 10.17
C TYR A 59 -12.89 -4.63 11.43
N LYS A 60 -14.01 -5.11 11.97
CA LYS A 60 -14.03 -6.10 13.06
C LYS A 60 -13.38 -7.42 12.61
N GLY A 61 -13.72 -7.91 11.41
CA GLY A 61 -13.12 -9.11 10.81
C GLY A 61 -11.62 -8.96 10.59
N LEU A 62 -11.19 -7.84 10.02
CA LEU A 62 -9.76 -7.54 9.86
C LEU A 62 -9.02 -7.43 11.18
N THR A 63 -9.63 -6.82 12.19
CA THR A 63 -9.01 -6.65 13.50
C THR A 63 -8.81 -7.99 14.18
N TYR A 64 -9.83 -8.85 14.17
CA TYR A 64 -9.72 -10.22 14.67
C TYR A 64 -8.68 -11.05 13.93
N TYR A 65 -8.64 -10.95 12.60
CA TYR A 65 -7.61 -11.60 11.80
C TYR A 65 -6.20 -11.13 12.21
N SER A 66 -6.04 -9.83 12.44
CA SER A 66 -4.75 -9.23 12.76
C SER A 66 -4.20 -9.66 14.12
N ILE A 67 -5.07 -9.93 15.09
CA ILE A 67 -4.70 -10.48 16.39
C ILE A 67 -4.67 -12.02 16.41
N GLY A 68 -4.80 -12.68 15.25
CA GLY A 68 -4.74 -14.14 15.12
C GLY A 68 -6.03 -14.89 15.51
N ASN A 69 -7.12 -14.17 15.78
CA ASN A 69 -8.42 -14.77 16.11
C ASN A 69 -9.22 -15.09 14.83
N ILE A 70 -8.83 -16.17 14.16
CA ILE A 70 -9.39 -16.61 12.88
C ILE A 70 -10.90 -16.89 12.97
N LYS A 71 -11.37 -17.52 14.05
CA LYS A 71 -12.79 -17.87 14.23
C LYS A 71 -13.69 -16.63 14.22
N ASN A 72 -13.35 -15.61 15.00
CA ASN A 72 -14.15 -14.38 15.06
C ASN A 72 -14.00 -13.54 13.78
N ALA A 73 -12.87 -13.62 13.10
CA ALA A 73 -12.68 -12.99 11.80
C ALA A 73 -13.67 -13.56 10.77
N ILE A 74 -13.78 -14.89 10.67
CA ILE A 74 -14.72 -15.59 9.78
C ILE A 74 -16.16 -15.19 10.10
N THR A 75 -16.56 -15.20 11.37
CA THR A 75 -17.92 -14.78 11.77
C THR A 75 -18.22 -13.35 11.31
N SER A 76 -17.25 -12.44 11.44
CA SER A 76 -17.44 -11.04 11.06
C SER A 76 -17.55 -10.87 9.54
N PHE A 77 -16.70 -11.55 8.75
CA PHE A 77 -16.78 -11.49 7.29
C PHE A 77 -17.99 -12.20 6.71
N LYS A 78 -18.45 -13.32 7.33
CA LYS A 78 -19.75 -13.93 6.99
C LYS A 78 -20.88 -12.92 7.14
N LYS A 79 -20.85 -12.13 8.22
CA LYS A 79 -21.84 -11.10 8.43
C LYS A 79 -21.80 -10.01 7.36
N CYS A 80 -20.61 -9.61 6.89
CA CYS A 80 -20.49 -8.69 5.76
C CYS A 80 -21.16 -9.24 4.50
N VAL A 81 -20.87 -10.51 4.14
CA VAL A 81 -21.42 -11.15 2.94
C VAL A 81 -22.94 -11.37 3.05
N GLU A 82 -23.47 -11.60 4.25
CA GLU A 82 -24.91 -11.65 4.51
C GLU A 82 -25.58 -10.28 4.31
N LEU A 83 -24.94 -9.19 4.76
CA LEU A 83 -25.47 -7.84 4.66
C LEU A 83 -25.40 -7.29 3.23
N ASP A 84 -24.31 -7.60 2.52
CA ASP A 84 -24.11 -7.23 1.12
C ASP A 84 -23.50 -8.40 0.35
N SER A 85 -24.37 -9.14 -0.34
CA SER A 85 -23.96 -10.26 -1.17
C SER A 85 -23.20 -9.83 -2.43
N ASN A 86 -23.05 -8.52 -2.71
CA ASN A 86 -22.21 -7.99 -3.78
C ASN A 86 -20.85 -7.48 -3.28
N ASP A 87 -20.58 -7.54 -1.97
CA ASP A 87 -19.29 -7.15 -1.39
C ASP A 87 -18.21 -8.19 -1.71
N ASN A 88 -17.61 -8.03 -2.89
CA ASN A 88 -16.56 -8.89 -3.40
C ASN A 88 -15.30 -8.88 -2.52
N LEU A 89 -14.99 -7.78 -1.84
CA LEU A 89 -13.81 -7.70 -0.98
C LEU A 89 -14.01 -8.56 0.26
N SER A 90 -15.18 -8.48 0.89
CA SER A 90 -15.56 -9.33 2.03
C SER A 90 -15.57 -10.81 1.68
N LYS A 91 -16.10 -11.18 0.51
CA LYS A 91 -16.08 -12.58 0.03
C LYS A 91 -14.67 -13.13 -0.11
N ILE A 92 -13.77 -12.36 -0.74
CA ILE A 92 -12.38 -12.77 -0.92
C ILE A 92 -11.66 -12.93 0.42
N GLN A 93 -11.87 -12.00 1.35
CA GLN A 93 -11.32 -12.12 2.71
C GLN A 93 -11.84 -13.36 3.42
N LEU A 94 -13.15 -13.62 3.32
CA LEU A 94 -13.78 -14.79 3.91
C LEU A 94 -13.16 -16.09 3.38
N TYR A 95 -13.10 -16.27 2.05
CA TYR A 95 -12.55 -17.48 1.43
C TYR A 95 -11.08 -17.71 1.84
N TYR A 96 -10.29 -16.63 1.91
CA TYR A 96 -8.90 -16.73 2.34
C TYR A 96 -8.75 -17.06 3.83
N ILE A 97 -9.62 -16.55 4.69
CA ILE A 97 -9.51 -16.85 6.12
C ILE A 97 -10.04 -18.25 6.43
N GLU A 98 -11.07 -18.72 5.73
CA GLU A 98 -11.54 -20.12 5.78
C GLU A 98 -10.43 -21.09 5.36
N TYR A 99 -9.69 -20.77 4.29
CA TYR A 99 -8.47 -21.49 3.92
C TYR A 99 -7.45 -21.59 5.07
N LEU A 100 -7.17 -20.46 5.72
CA LEU A 100 -6.19 -20.39 6.80
C LEU A 100 -6.67 -21.12 8.06
N GLN A 101 -7.98 -21.27 8.28
CA GLN A 101 -8.53 -22.05 9.39
C GLN A 101 -8.33 -23.56 9.17
N GLU A 102 -8.52 -24.03 7.94
CA GLU A 102 -8.39 -25.45 7.56
C GLU A 102 -6.96 -25.86 7.18
N LYS A 103 -5.98 -25.03 7.56
CA LYS A 103 -4.57 -25.22 7.29
C LYS A 103 -4.18 -26.64 7.72
N TYR A 104 -3.65 -27.41 6.76
CA TYR A 104 -3.25 -28.84 6.80
C TYR A 104 -4.24 -29.88 6.27
N SER A 105 -5.48 -29.54 5.87
CA SER A 105 -6.44 -30.60 5.51
C SER A 105 -6.30 -31.15 4.08
N PHE A 106 -6.45 -30.36 2.99
CA PHE A 106 -6.49 -30.97 1.64
C PHE A 106 -6.04 -30.04 0.49
N LYS A 107 -5.38 -30.61 -0.53
CA LYS A 107 -5.03 -29.95 -1.81
C LYS A 107 -6.28 -29.49 -2.57
N ASP A 108 -7.40 -30.18 -2.40
CA ASP A 108 -8.67 -29.89 -3.08
C ASP A 108 -9.32 -28.59 -2.62
N LEU A 109 -9.19 -28.25 -1.33
CA LEU A 109 -9.71 -26.99 -0.77
C LEU A 109 -9.04 -25.77 -1.43
N LYS A 110 -7.73 -25.86 -1.72
CA LYS A 110 -6.99 -24.80 -2.40
C LYS A 110 -7.55 -24.52 -3.80
N HIS A 111 -7.83 -25.57 -4.57
CA HIS A 111 -8.36 -25.42 -5.93
C HIS A 111 -9.78 -24.83 -5.91
N ASP A 112 -10.61 -25.24 -4.94
CA ASP A 112 -11.94 -24.68 -4.71
C ASP A 112 -11.90 -23.18 -4.37
N ILE A 113 -11.00 -22.75 -3.46
CA ILE A 113 -10.85 -21.32 -3.10
C ILE A 113 -10.39 -20.49 -4.28
N ILE A 114 -9.39 -20.96 -5.05
CA ILE A 114 -8.93 -20.26 -6.24
C ILE A 114 -10.09 -20.10 -7.23
N THR A 115 -10.84 -21.18 -7.47
CA THR A 115 -12.02 -21.16 -8.35
C THR A 115 -13.06 -20.14 -7.86
N LYS A 116 -13.35 -20.10 -6.56
CA LYS A 116 -14.27 -19.13 -5.95
C LYS A 116 -13.78 -17.68 -6.08
N ILE A 117 -12.48 -17.44 -5.95
CA ILE A 117 -11.86 -16.10 -6.13
C ILE A 117 -11.89 -15.68 -7.61
N GLU A 118 -11.69 -16.62 -8.54
CA GLU A 118 -11.73 -16.39 -9.98
C GLU A 118 -13.15 -16.10 -10.50
N GLN A 119 -14.17 -16.71 -9.90
CA GLN A 119 -15.58 -16.42 -10.20
C GLN A 119 -15.99 -14.99 -9.82
N ILE A 120 -15.26 -14.34 -8.91
CA ILE A 120 -15.51 -12.94 -8.57
C ILE A 120 -14.98 -12.09 -9.74
N PRO A 121 -15.82 -11.28 -10.41
CA PRO A 121 -15.39 -10.47 -11.55
C PRO A 121 -14.20 -9.59 -11.19
N ALA A 122 -13.22 -9.49 -12.07
CA ALA A 122 -12.20 -8.45 -11.96
C ALA A 122 -12.86 -7.10 -12.29
N ASP A 123 -12.74 -6.14 -11.37
CA ASP A 123 -13.04 -4.74 -11.66
C ASP A 123 -11.72 -3.99 -11.80
N ASN A 124 -11.43 -3.50 -13.01
CA ASN A 124 -10.22 -2.75 -13.32
C ASN A 124 -10.05 -1.47 -12.48
N ASN A 125 -11.13 -0.95 -11.90
CA ASN A 125 -11.14 0.25 -11.07
C ASN A 125 -11.09 -0.05 -9.57
N ASP A 126 -11.35 -1.31 -9.16
CA ASP A 126 -11.26 -1.72 -7.74
C ASP A 126 -9.84 -2.24 -7.42
N TYR A 127 -8.95 -1.28 -7.13
CA TYR A 127 -7.57 -1.57 -6.74
C TYR A 127 -7.48 -2.42 -5.47
N SER A 128 -8.42 -2.30 -4.55
CA SER A 128 -8.47 -3.06 -3.29
C SER A 128 -8.71 -4.52 -3.57
N LEU A 129 -9.73 -4.81 -4.39
CA LEU A 129 -10.10 -6.16 -4.77
C LEU A 129 -8.97 -6.85 -5.51
N ASN A 130 -8.38 -6.18 -6.50
CA ASN A 130 -7.27 -6.73 -7.27
C ASN A 130 -6.00 -6.92 -6.43
N PHE A 131 -5.70 -6.00 -5.52
CA PHE A 131 -4.58 -6.15 -4.58
C PHE A 131 -4.79 -7.35 -3.65
N MET A 132 -6.00 -7.50 -3.11
CA MET A 132 -6.36 -8.64 -2.26
C MET A 132 -6.22 -9.97 -2.98
N LYS A 133 -6.72 -10.06 -4.22
CA LYS A 133 -6.51 -11.22 -5.09
C LYS A 133 -5.02 -11.54 -5.23
N CYS A 134 -4.22 -10.54 -5.63
CA CYS A 134 -2.78 -10.71 -5.80
C CYS A 134 -2.10 -11.22 -4.52
N LYS A 135 -2.42 -10.65 -3.35
CA LYS A 135 -1.82 -11.09 -2.09
C LYS A 135 -2.18 -12.53 -1.76
N ILE A 136 -3.46 -12.89 -1.86
CA ILE A 136 -3.93 -14.24 -1.56
C ILE A 136 -3.24 -15.24 -2.48
N TYR A 137 -3.08 -14.91 -3.77
CA TYR A 137 -2.32 -15.75 -4.69
C TYR A 137 -0.86 -15.92 -4.28
N ILE A 138 -0.18 -14.85 -3.84
CA ILE A 138 1.20 -14.94 -3.32
C ILE A 138 1.25 -15.84 -2.10
N ASP A 139 0.37 -15.63 -1.12
CA ASP A 139 0.35 -16.42 0.11
C ASP A 139 0.07 -17.90 -0.20
N LEU A 140 -0.88 -18.19 -1.10
CA LEU A 140 -1.18 -19.55 -1.59
C LEU A 140 -0.05 -20.17 -2.41
N PHE A 141 0.76 -19.36 -3.11
CA PHE A 141 1.90 -19.78 -3.93
C PHE A 141 3.14 -20.07 -3.08
N ILE A 142 3.51 -19.14 -2.18
CA ILE A 142 4.61 -19.31 -1.22
C ILE A 142 4.38 -20.58 -0.39
N MET A 143 3.13 -20.89 -0.07
CA MET A 143 2.77 -22.09 0.69
C MET A 143 2.84 -23.41 -0.10
N ASN A 144 2.82 -23.41 -1.45
CA ASN A 144 3.05 -24.59 -2.31
C ASN A 144 3.16 -24.22 -3.81
N PRO A 145 4.36 -24.25 -4.43
CA PRO A 145 4.65 -23.65 -5.75
C PRO A 145 4.34 -24.54 -6.97
N GLU A 146 3.22 -25.27 -7.00
CA GLU A 146 2.83 -26.04 -8.20
C GLU A 146 2.37 -25.11 -9.35
N GLU A 147 2.81 -25.46 -10.56
CA GLU A 147 2.88 -24.67 -11.81
C GLU A 147 1.53 -24.16 -12.38
N TYR A 148 0.39 -24.61 -11.84
CA TYR A 148 -0.94 -24.40 -12.45
C TYR A 148 -1.59 -23.03 -12.15
N ILE A 149 -1.26 -22.42 -11.01
CA ILE A 149 -1.88 -21.17 -10.50
C ILE A 149 -1.49 -19.95 -11.38
N MET A 150 -0.41 -20.12 -12.14
CA MET A 150 0.20 -19.11 -12.97
C MET A 150 -0.62 -18.69 -14.20
N LYS A 151 -1.40 -19.60 -14.79
CA LYS A 151 -2.10 -19.33 -16.06
C LYS A 151 -3.29 -18.35 -15.91
N SER A 152 -4.04 -18.41 -14.81
CA SER A 152 -5.14 -17.48 -14.57
C SER A 152 -4.66 -16.10 -14.13
N ILE A 153 -3.50 -16.05 -13.46
CA ILE A 153 -2.78 -14.83 -13.08
C ILE A 153 -2.28 -14.03 -14.30
N ILE A 154 -1.71 -14.72 -15.29
CA ILE A 154 -1.17 -14.11 -16.52
C ILE A 154 -2.28 -13.45 -17.35
N ASN A 155 -3.45 -14.09 -17.44
CA ASN A 155 -4.55 -13.65 -18.30
C ASN A 155 -5.21 -12.32 -17.89
N LEU A 156 -4.97 -11.81 -16.66
CA LEU A 156 -5.50 -10.50 -16.26
C LEU A 156 -4.74 -9.32 -16.88
N TRP A 157 -3.52 -9.54 -17.40
CA TRP A 157 -2.63 -8.47 -17.85
C TRP A 157 -1.72 -8.96 -18.99
N ASN A 158 -2.27 -9.19 -20.19
CA ASN A 158 -1.57 -9.79 -21.33
C ASN A 158 -0.44 -8.96 -21.99
N ASP A 159 0.03 -7.90 -21.34
CA ASP A 159 1.22 -7.19 -21.82
C ASP A 159 2.48 -7.92 -21.34
N ASP A 160 3.33 -8.32 -22.27
CA ASP A 160 4.69 -8.75 -22.00
C ASP A 160 5.50 -7.58 -21.41
N ILE A 161 5.95 -7.75 -20.17
CA ILE A 161 6.80 -6.81 -19.43
C ILE A 161 8.08 -7.46 -18.92
N THR A 162 8.41 -8.65 -19.45
CA THR A 162 9.63 -9.38 -19.10
C THR A 162 10.88 -8.57 -19.42
N GLY A 163 10.84 -7.72 -20.46
CA GLY A 163 11.87 -6.73 -20.78
C GLY A 163 12.13 -5.68 -19.69
N LEU A 164 11.31 -5.61 -18.63
CA LEU A 164 11.53 -4.79 -17.44
C LEU A 164 12.07 -5.60 -16.25
N GLY A 165 12.37 -6.89 -16.45
CA GLY A 165 12.81 -7.82 -15.41
C GLY A 165 11.69 -8.32 -14.51
N ILE A 166 10.44 -8.00 -14.86
CA ILE A 166 9.26 -8.53 -14.17
C ILE A 166 8.94 -9.88 -14.79
N VAL A 167 9.37 -10.94 -14.12
CA VAL A 167 9.15 -12.32 -14.56
C VAL A 167 7.65 -12.61 -14.55
N ASP A 168 7.14 -13.34 -15.56
CA ASP A 168 5.72 -13.64 -15.68
C ASP A 168 5.16 -14.33 -14.43
N ASN A 169 6.01 -15.08 -13.72
CA ASN A 169 5.67 -15.74 -12.46
C ASN A 169 5.66 -14.87 -11.21
N ASN A 170 5.69 -13.55 -11.40
CA ASN A 170 5.58 -12.58 -10.33
C ASN A 170 4.35 -11.65 -10.54
N PRO A 171 3.11 -12.15 -10.30
CA PRO A 171 1.86 -11.37 -10.33
C PRO A 171 1.95 -10.06 -9.55
N PHE A 172 2.62 -10.10 -8.40
CA PHE A 172 2.71 -9.00 -7.47
C PHE A 172 3.45 -7.82 -8.09
N ASN A 173 4.62 -8.08 -8.64
CA ASN A 173 5.45 -7.06 -9.27
C ASN A 173 4.76 -6.53 -10.53
N LYS A 174 4.06 -7.40 -11.29
CA LYS A 174 3.23 -7.01 -12.43
C LYS A 174 2.10 -6.07 -12.04
N PHE A 175 1.34 -6.40 -10.98
CA PHE A 175 0.26 -5.55 -10.46
C PHE A 175 0.81 -4.21 -9.93
N LEU A 176 1.86 -4.25 -9.11
CA LEU A 176 2.44 -3.03 -8.53
C LEU A 176 3.00 -2.11 -9.60
N TYR A 177 3.61 -2.64 -10.64
CA TYR A 177 4.07 -1.84 -11.78
C TYR A 177 2.90 -1.28 -12.61
N LYS A 178 1.99 -2.13 -13.08
CA LYS A 178 0.94 -1.68 -14.02
C LYS A 178 -0.12 -0.80 -13.36
N ARG A 179 -0.52 -1.10 -12.13
CA ARG A 179 -1.67 -0.44 -11.47
C ARG A 179 -1.25 0.60 -10.45
N ILE A 180 -0.22 0.31 -9.67
CA ILE A 180 0.27 1.24 -8.64
C ILE A 180 1.40 2.13 -9.20
N GLY A 181 2.06 1.72 -10.28
CA GLY A 181 3.31 2.29 -10.82
C GLY A 181 4.40 2.42 -9.79
N VAL A 182 4.60 1.30 -9.10
CA VAL A 182 5.79 0.99 -8.28
C VAL A 182 6.62 0.02 -9.10
N TYR A 183 7.87 0.37 -9.33
CA TYR A 183 8.87 -0.49 -9.94
C TYR A 183 9.90 -0.88 -8.88
N PHE A 184 9.91 -2.15 -8.48
CA PHE A 184 10.91 -2.66 -7.54
C PHE A 184 12.28 -2.77 -8.16
N ILE A 185 13.29 -2.41 -7.38
CA ILE A 185 14.69 -2.63 -7.75
C ILE A 185 15.01 -4.11 -7.89
N SER A 186 14.32 -5.00 -7.17
CA SER A 186 14.46 -6.45 -7.36
C SER A 186 14.15 -6.92 -8.79
N ASN A 187 13.25 -6.23 -9.51
CA ASN A 187 13.00 -6.54 -10.93
C ASN A 187 14.21 -6.18 -11.79
N PHE A 188 14.84 -5.04 -11.52
CA PHE A 188 16.05 -4.62 -12.22
C PHE A 188 17.20 -5.61 -12.03
N LEU A 189 17.32 -6.21 -10.84
CA LEU A 189 18.31 -7.25 -10.57
C LEU A 189 18.12 -8.51 -11.43
N ASN A 190 16.89 -8.81 -11.88
CA ASN A 190 16.66 -9.92 -12.82
C ASN A 190 17.23 -9.64 -14.22
N LEU A 191 17.45 -8.37 -14.58
CA LEU A 191 18.04 -7.97 -15.87
C LEU A 191 19.55 -7.76 -15.80
N ASN A 192 20.08 -7.43 -14.62
CA ASN A 192 21.46 -6.97 -14.50
C ASN A 192 22.23 -7.67 -13.38
N ASN A 193 23.02 -8.65 -13.77
CA ASN A 193 23.86 -9.45 -12.87
C ASN A 193 25.01 -8.65 -12.24
N GLU A 194 25.41 -7.51 -12.82
CA GLU A 194 26.48 -6.65 -12.27
C GLU A 194 26.15 -6.17 -10.85
N PHE A 195 24.86 -5.99 -10.58
CA PHE A 195 24.36 -5.45 -9.33
C PHE A 195 23.99 -6.53 -8.29
N HIS A 196 24.10 -7.83 -8.62
CA HIS A 196 23.83 -8.93 -7.68
C HIS A 196 24.73 -8.88 -6.44
N GLN A 197 25.97 -8.43 -6.58
CA GLN A 197 26.90 -8.27 -5.47
C GLN A 197 26.45 -7.21 -4.43
N PHE A 198 25.53 -6.32 -4.81
CA PHE A 198 24.96 -5.28 -3.95
C PHE A 198 23.55 -5.65 -3.45
N GLN A 199 23.03 -6.81 -3.85
CA GLN A 199 21.71 -7.28 -3.45
C GLN A 199 21.72 -7.72 -1.98
N VAL A 200 20.72 -7.28 -1.23
CA VAL A 200 20.51 -7.69 0.17
C VAL A 200 19.05 -8.07 0.38
N ASN A 201 18.82 -9.12 1.16
CA ASN A 201 17.48 -9.46 1.61
C ASN A 201 17.07 -8.54 2.77
N ASP A 202 15.91 -7.90 2.67
CA ASP A 202 15.38 -7.01 3.72
C ASP A 202 13.90 -7.32 3.94
N THR A 203 13.55 -7.75 5.16
CA THR A 203 12.17 -8.08 5.55
C THR A 203 11.24 -6.86 5.62
N LYS A 204 11.80 -5.64 5.57
CA LYS A 204 11.06 -4.37 5.48
C LYS A 204 10.87 -3.90 4.04
N SER A 205 11.49 -4.57 3.06
CA SER A 205 11.19 -4.41 1.64
C SER A 205 10.00 -5.26 1.24
N LEU A 206 9.21 -4.76 0.29
CA LEU A 206 8.00 -5.45 -0.18
C LEU A 206 8.30 -6.54 -1.18
N SER A 207 9.37 -6.39 -1.95
CA SER A 207 9.91 -7.45 -2.83
C SER A 207 10.83 -8.41 -2.06
N GLY A 208 11.19 -8.07 -0.82
CA GLY A 208 12.14 -8.81 0.01
C GLY A 208 13.61 -8.62 -0.39
N GLN A 209 13.88 -7.94 -1.51
CA GLN A 209 15.22 -7.73 -2.07
C GLN A 209 15.41 -6.26 -2.44
N ILE A 210 16.54 -5.71 -1.99
CA ILE A 210 16.93 -4.31 -2.17
C ILE A 210 18.36 -4.21 -2.72
N LEU A 211 18.74 -3.02 -3.16
CA LEU A 211 20.13 -2.67 -3.40
C LEU A 211 20.73 -1.97 -2.19
N SER A 212 21.89 -2.41 -1.74
CA SER A 212 22.65 -1.81 -0.65
C SER A 212 24.08 -1.54 -1.11
N PHE A 213 24.48 -0.29 -1.05
CA PHE A 213 25.81 0.15 -1.46
C PHE A 213 26.58 0.66 -0.24
N GLU A 214 27.82 0.22 -0.11
CA GLU A 214 28.72 0.59 0.98
C GLU A 214 29.98 1.23 0.43
N GLY A 215 30.27 2.49 0.80
CA GLY A 215 31.56 3.12 0.54
C GLY A 215 31.83 3.59 -0.89
N LYS A 216 31.20 2.97 -1.88
CA LYS A 216 31.51 3.17 -3.30
C LYS A 216 30.59 4.21 -3.94
N ALA A 217 31.14 5.05 -4.80
CA ALA A 217 30.30 5.79 -5.73
C ALA A 217 29.62 4.78 -6.68
N PHE A 218 28.32 4.93 -6.86
CA PHE A 218 27.56 4.05 -7.74
C PHE A 218 26.55 4.85 -8.56
N SER A 219 26.28 4.35 -9.75
CA SER A 219 25.26 4.85 -10.63
C SER A 219 24.63 3.70 -11.39
N PHE A 220 23.31 3.69 -11.50
CA PHE A 220 22.63 2.70 -12.32
C PHE A 220 21.43 3.31 -13.04
N ASN A 221 21.18 2.79 -14.23
CA ASN A 221 20.03 3.14 -15.05
C ASN A 221 19.01 2.01 -14.95
N LEU A 222 17.78 2.36 -14.59
CA LEU A 222 16.65 1.43 -14.68
C LEU A 222 16.29 1.18 -16.16
N PRO A 223 15.54 0.11 -16.46
CA PRO A 223 15.00 -0.07 -17.81
C PRO A 223 14.04 1.07 -18.17
N ASN A 224 13.71 1.18 -19.46
CA ASN A 224 12.70 2.12 -19.96
C ASN A 224 11.32 1.79 -19.38
N LEU A 225 10.88 2.57 -18.40
CA LEU A 225 9.60 2.41 -17.73
C LEU A 225 8.52 3.19 -18.50
N ARG A 226 7.41 2.50 -18.80
CA ARG A 226 6.19 3.10 -19.37
C ARG A 226 5.29 3.56 -18.22
N ILE A 227 5.11 4.87 -18.07
CA ILE A 227 4.40 5.44 -16.93
C ILE A 227 3.32 6.43 -17.41
N ASN A 228 2.09 6.22 -16.93
CA ASN A 228 0.94 7.07 -17.25
C ASN A 228 1.02 8.42 -16.50
N LEU A 229 1.33 9.53 -17.19
CA LEU A 229 1.25 10.94 -16.76
C LEU A 229 1.21 11.17 -15.25
N ARG A 230 2.38 11.29 -14.61
CA ARG A 230 2.52 11.45 -13.14
C ARG A 230 3.42 12.64 -12.82
N HIS A 231 2.98 13.47 -11.89
CA HIS A 231 3.63 14.74 -11.52
C HIS A 231 4.78 14.60 -10.52
N TYR A 232 4.92 13.45 -9.86
CA TYR A 232 5.95 13.24 -8.84
C TYR A 232 6.66 11.92 -9.03
N ALA A 233 7.98 11.93 -8.87
CA ALA A 233 8.80 10.75 -8.65
C ALA A 233 9.05 10.58 -7.15
N ILE A 234 9.03 9.33 -6.71
CA ILE A 234 9.24 8.94 -5.32
C ILE A 234 10.19 7.77 -5.27
N TRP A 235 11.29 7.93 -4.56
CA TRP A 235 12.26 6.88 -4.32
C TRP A 235 12.17 6.42 -2.87
N LYS A 236 12.01 5.11 -2.67
CA LYS A 236 12.15 4.53 -1.33
C LYS A 236 13.61 4.23 -1.06
N ILE A 237 14.18 4.99 -0.14
CA ILE A 237 15.63 5.02 0.15
C ILE A 237 15.89 4.92 1.65
N ASN A 238 17.10 4.50 2.01
CA ASN A 238 17.60 4.56 3.37
C ASN A 238 19.06 5.02 3.35
N VAL A 239 19.33 6.19 3.91
CA VAL A 239 20.69 6.73 4.06
C VAL A 239 21.25 6.24 5.40
N LYS A 240 22.10 5.21 5.34
CA LYS A 240 22.65 4.55 6.52
C LYS A 240 23.77 5.35 7.16
N LYS A 241 24.69 5.87 6.35
CA LYS A 241 25.89 6.55 6.83
C LYS A 241 26.45 7.51 5.79
N ILE A 242 26.85 8.70 6.22
CA ILE A 242 27.59 9.68 5.43
C ILE A 242 29.08 9.49 5.64
N LEU A 243 29.85 9.45 4.55
CA LEU A 243 31.29 9.17 4.60
C LEU A 243 32.16 10.41 4.37
N SER A 244 31.64 11.41 3.65
CA SER A 244 32.32 12.69 3.38
C SER A 244 31.29 13.80 3.19
N LYS A 245 31.71 15.06 3.43
CA LYS A 245 30.92 16.26 3.08
C LYS A 245 30.75 16.46 1.56
N ASP A 246 31.53 15.75 0.74
CA ASP A 246 31.35 15.73 -0.71
C ASP A 246 30.24 14.78 -1.16
N CYS A 247 29.38 14.33 -0.24
CA CYS A 247 28.31 13.41 -0.56
C CYS A 247 27.21 14.06 -1.42
N SER A 248 26.64 13.26 -2.31
CA SER A 248 25.50 13.67 -3.11
C SER A 248 24.62 12.50 -3.50
N ILE A 249 23.32 12.75 -3.61
CA ILE A 249 22.36 11.84 -4.24
C ILE A 249 21.73 12.60 -5.40
N LYS A 250 21.88 12.09 -6.62
CA LYS A 250 21.32 12.69 -7.82
C LYS A 250 20.33 11.73 -8.43
N PHE A 251 19.05 12.10 -8.38
CA PHE A 251 17.96 11.40 -9.04
C PHE A 251 17.75 12.01 -10.43
N ILE A 252 17.63 11.16 -11.43
CA ILE A 252 17.42 11.56 -12.81
C ILE A 252 16.20 10.80 -13.31
N ILE A 253 15.21 11.53 -13.82
CA ILE A 253 14.00 10.94 -14.38
C ILE A 253 14.03 11.03 -15.91
N ASN A 254 14.45 12.18 -16.44
CA ASN A 254 14.70 12.42 -17.85
C ASN A 254 15.72 13.58 -18.02
N HIS A 255 15.93 14.06 -19.25
CA HIS A 255 16.90 15.12 -19.53
C HIS A 255 16.65 16.42 -18.75
N GLU A 256 15.38 16.76 -18.52
CA GLU A 256 14.92 17.99 -17.87
C GLU A 256 14.73 17.83 -16.36
N ASN A 257 14.40 16.61 -15.91
CA ASN A 257 14.04 16.31 -14.53
C ASN A 257 15.19 15.65 -13.79
N LYS A 258 15.99 16.49 -13.14
CA LYS A 258 17.14 16.09 -12.31
C LYS A 258 17.01 16.74 -10.94
N HIS A 259 17.08 15.93 -9.89
CA HIS A 259 17.03 16.39 -8.50
C HIS A 259 18.30 15.98 -7.78
N VAL A 260 19.05 16.94 -7.26
CA VAL A 260 20.35 16.70 -6.60
C VAL A 260 20.27 17.12 -5.15
N LEU A 261 20.54 16.18 -4.25
CA LEU A 261 20.72 16.43 -2.83
C LEU A 261 22.21 16.56 -2.52
N LYS A 262 22.59 17.67 -1.89
CA LYS A 262 23.94 17.88 -1.37
C LYS A 262 24.01 17.59 0.13
N PHE A 263 25.21 17.66 0.72
CA PHE A 263 25.46 17.32 2.12
C PHE A 263 24.44 17.89 3.12
N GLU A 264 24.08 19.16 3.02
CA GLU A 264 23.12 19.79 3.93
C GLU A 264 21.74 19.13 3.90
N GLU A 265 21.30 18.64 2.74
CA GLU A 265 20.03 17.94 2.59
C GLU A 265 20.16 16.46 2.95
N VAL A 266 21.24 15.79 2.51
CA VAL A 266 21.48 14.37 2.78
C VAL A 266 21.68 14.12 4.28
N SER A 267 22.33 15.04 5.01
CA SER A 267 22.52 14.97 6.46
C SER A 267 21.20 14.93 7.25
N LYS A 268 20.11 15.48 6.69
CA LYS A 268 18.78 15.41 7.30
C LYS A 268 18.14 14.02 7.15
N LEU A 269 18.67 13.16 6.29
CA LEU A 269 18.13 11.84 5.97
C LEU A 269 18.88 10.70 6.67
N GLU A 270 20.11 10.95 7.12
CA GLU A 270 20.96 9.96 7.77
C GLU A 270 20.31 9.40 9.04
N GLY A 271 20.24 8.07 9.16
CA GLY A 271 19.75 7.40 10.37
C GLY A 271 18.22 7.38 10.55
N LEU A 272 17.45 8.00 9.64
CA LEU A 272 15.97 7.96 9.70
C LEU A 272 15.37 6.59 9.37
N GLY A 273 16.16 5.69 8.77
CA GLY A 273 15.69 4.43 8.22
C GLY A 273 15.05 4.60 6.84
N TRP A 274 14.10 3.72 6.50
CA TRP A 274 13.41 3.75 5.21
C TRP A 274 12.48 4.97 5.11
N ILE A 275 12.73 5.81 4.10
CA ILE A 275 11.91 6.98 3.76
C ILE A 275 11.46 6.92 2.31
N GLU A 276 10.38 7.61 2.00
CA GLU A 276 9.96 7.92 0.63
C GLU A 276 10.36 9.36 0.31
N TYR A 277 11.45 9.52 -0.44
CA TYR A 277 11.90 10.83 -0.90
C TYR A 277 11.14 11.21 -2.17
N SER A 278 10.45 12.34 -2.17
CA SER A 278 9.55 12.77 -3.26
C SER A 278 9.97 14.11 -3.84
N PHE A 279 9.83 14.25 -5.16
CA PHE A 279 10.07 15.52 -5.87
C PHE A 279 9.18 15.62 -7.11
N LYS A 280 8.88 16.87 -7.51
CA LYS A 280 8.01 17.18 -8.65
C LYS A 280 8.76 16.97 -9.96
N ILE A 281 8.06 16.43 -10.95
CA ILE A 281 8.50 16.32 -12.35
C ILE A 281 7.86 17.49 -13.11
N SER A 282 8.65 18.25 -13.87
CA SER A 282 8.15 19.28 -14.79
C SER A 282 7.22 18.63 -15.81
N GLU A 283 6.05 19.24 -16.02
CA GLU A 283 5.15 18.84 -17.10
C GLU A 283 5.81 19.21 -18.42
N ASP A 284 6.04 18.23 -19.27
CA ASP A 284 6.18 18.50 -20.69
C ASP A 284 4.78 18.45 -21.31
N SER A 285 4.44 19.46 -22.10
CA SER A 285 3.09 19.79 -22.56
C SER A 285 2.47 18.79 -23.57
N SER A 286 2.98 17.56 -23.67
CA SER A 286 2.62 16.58 -24.71
C SER A 286 2.02 15.27 -24.16
N GLY A 287 1.03 15.35 -23.26
CA GLY A 287 -0.19 14.52 -23.19
C GLY A 287 -0.22 12.99 -23.42
N LEU A 288 0.89 12.26 -23.56
CA LEU A 288 0.92 10.84 -23.92
C LEU A 288 1.89 10.04 -23.00
N GLU A 289 1.73 8.73 -22.99
CA GLU A 289 2.52 7.77 -22.21
C GLU A 289 4.03 7.95 -22.48
N TYR A 290 4.78 8.49 -21.50
CA TYR A 290 6.22 8.68 -21.65
C TYR A 290 6.97 7.41 -21.24
N SER A 291 7.78 6.89 -22.16
CA SER A 291 8.88 6.01 -21.81
C SER A 291 9.98 6.84 -21.16
N ILE A 292 10.26 6.59 -19.89
CA ILE A 292 11.36 7.27 -19.18
C ILE A 292 12.38 6.25 -18.69
N GLN A 293 13.64 6.67 -18.58
CA GLN A 293 14.73 5.84 -18.07
C GLN A 293 15.26 6.45 -16.77
N PRO A 294 14.65 6.15 -15.61
CA PRO A 294 15.12 6.72 -14.36
C PRO A 294 16.50 6.20 -14.00
N SER A 295 17.31 7.04 -13.40
CA SER A 295 18.61 6.66 -12.86
C SER A 295 18.91 7.38 -11.56
N ILE A 296 19.85 6.81 -10.81
CA ILE A 296 20.35 7.39 -9.57
C ILE A 296 21.87 7.34 -9.59
N GLU A 297 22.49 8.44 -9.15
CA GLU A 297 23.92 8.56 -8.94
C GLU A 297 24.16 8.93 -7.47
N VAL A 298 25.04 8.21 -6.79
CA VAL A 298 25.29 8.39 -5.36
C VAL A 298 26.79 8.41 -5.12
N LYS A 299 27.24 9.35 -4.27
CA LYS A 299 28.65 9.54 -3.92
C LYS A 299 28.83 9.66 -2.42
N CYS A 300 29.85 9.01 -1.87
CA CYS A 300 30.32 9.15 -0.49
C CYS A 300 29.27 8.81 0.59
N LEU A 301 28.44 7.79 0.36
CA LEU A 301 27.33 7.39 1.24
C LEU A 301 27.20 5.87 1.30
N ASN A 302 26.80 5.34 2.45
CA ASN A 302 26.19 4.02 2.56
C ASN A 302 24.68 4.19 2.43
N MET A 303 24.08 3.60 1.39
CA MET A 303 22.69 3.86 1.04
C MET A 303 22.02 2.59 0.51
N GLN A 304 20.72 2.47 0.79
CA GLN A 304 19.88 1.43 0.23
C GLN A 304 18.74 2.01 -0.62
N VAL A 305 18.30 1.24 -1.61
CA VAL A 305 17.20 1.57 -2.52
C VAL A 305 16.28 0.35 -2.69
N ASP A 306 14.97 0.55 -2.52
CA ASP A 306 13.95 -0.52 -2.57
C ASP A 306 13.09 -0.45 -3.84
N TYR A 307 12.47 0.70 -4.10
CA TYR A 307 11.70 0.93 -5.33
C TYR A 307 11.69 2.39 -5.74
N ILE A 308 11.29 2.60 -6.99
CA ILE A 308 10.81 3.89 -7.50
C ILE A 308 9.32 3.79 -7.75
N ARG A 309 8.57 4.85 -7.44
CA ARG A 309 7.16 4.97 -7.81
C ARG A 309 6.85 6.37 -8.27
N PHE A 310 5.74 6.49 -8.96
CA PHE A 310 5.31 7.76 -9.53
C PHE A 310 3.88 8.07 -9.10
N ILE A 311 3.47 9.33 -8.92
CA ILE A 311 2.07 9.66 -8.53
C ILE A 311 1.52 10.93 -9.20
N TYR A 312 0.19 11.00 -9.30
CA TYR A 312 -0.56 12.13 -9.87
C TYR A 312 -0.92 13.20 -8.82
N GLY A 313 -0.72 14.48 -9.16
CA GLY A 313 -1.33 15.67 -8.52
C GLY A 313 -0.82 16.09 -7.13
N GLU A 314 -1.06 17.36 -6.77
CA GLU A 314 -0.69 17.96 -5.46
C GLU A 314 -1.48 17.39 -4.27
N SER A 315 -2.70 16.89 -4.49
CA SER A 315 -3.56 16.30 -3.45
C SER A 315 -3.09 14.95 -2.89
N ARG A 316 -1.96 14.43 -3.39
CA ARG A 316 -1.30 13.22 -2.89
C ARG A 316 0.04 13.48 -2.17
N LYS A 317 0.53 14.73 -2.08
CA LYS A 317 1.77 15.07 -1.33
C LYS A 317 1.69 14.65 0.15
N ASP A 318 0.50 14.75 0.75
CA ASP A 318 0.25 14.36 2.14
C ASP A 318 -0.20 12.90 2.31
N LYS A 319 -0.38 12.18 1.21
CA LYS A 319 -0.75 10.77 1.19
C LYS A 319 0.50 9.94 0.94
N GLN A 320 1.32 9.80 1.99
CA GLN A 320 2.15 8.60 2.15
C GLN A 320 1.29 7.42 1.73
N ILE A 321 1.74 6.63 0.74
CA ILE A 321 1.17 5.30 0.60
C ILE A 321 1.65 4.58 1.84
N TYR A 322 0.75 4.45 2.81
CA TYR A 322 0.90 3.43 3.82
C TYR A 322 0.84 2.13 3.04
N PHE A 323 2.01 1.61 2.65
CA PHE A 323 2.12 0.18 2.53
C PHE A 323 1.74 -0.31 3.91
N PRO A 324 0.59 -0.99 4.07
CA PRO A 324 0.32 -1.66 5.31
C PRO A 324 1.56 -2.47 5.59
N LYS A 325 2.17 -2.29 6.77
CA LYS A 325 3.15 -3.26 7.28
C LYS A 325 2.58 -4.62 6.90
N MET A 326 3.27 -5.34 6.01
CA MET A 326 2.69 -6.45 5.22
C MET A 326 2.09 -7.59 6.05
N GLY A 327 2.25 -7.54 7.39
CA GLY A 327 1.50 -8.37 8.33
C GLY A 327 -0.02 -8.23 8.25
N HIS A 328 -0.60 -7.04 7.99
CA HIS A 328 -2.05 -6.86 8.12
C HIS A 328 -2.69 -6.00 7.03
N LEU A 329 -3.71 -6.59 6.42
CA LEU A 329 -4.53 -6.07 5.32
C LEU A 329 -5.30 -4.82 5.75
N LEU A 330 -5.21 -3.74 4.97
CA LEU A 330 -6.21 -2.67 5.02
C LEU A 330 -7.14 -2.85 3.82
N PRO A 331 -8.45 -2.57 3.95
CA PRO A 331 -9.26 -2.33 2.77
C PRO A 331 -8.83 -1.00 2.18
N ILE A 332 -8.64 -0.95 0.86
CA ILE A 332 -8.58 0.31 0.12
C ILE A 332 -10.02 0.74 -0.23
N TYR A 333 -10.98 0.58 0.69
CA TYR A 333 -12.26 1.25 0.53
C TYR A 333 -12.05 2.75 0.75
N LYS A 334 -12.02 3.48 -0.37
CA LYS A 334 -11.95 4.94 -0.48
C LYS A 334 -11.03 5.57 0.56
N ILE A 335 -9.76 5.74 0.19
CA ILE A 335 -8.79 6.61 0.86
C ILE A 335 -9.52 7.87 1.30
N CYS A 336 -9.85 7.96 2.60
CA CYS A 336 -10.59 9.10 3.12
C CYS A 336 -9.66 10.31 3.01
N PRO A 337 -10.00 11.28 2.15
CA PRO A 337 -9.21 12.50 2.08
C PRO A 337 -9.47 13.25 3.38
N ASN A 338 -8.39 13.52 4.11
CA ASN A 338 -8.19 14.57 5.10
C ASN A 338 -9.30 14.81 6.15
N VAL A 339 -8.88 14.84 7.42
CA VAL A 339 -9.58 15.59 8.46
C VAL A 339 -9.78 17.03 7.96
N PRO A 340 -11.00 17.57 7.92
CA PRO A 340 -11.22 18.94 7.46
C PRO A 340 -10.42 19.93 8.32
N GLU A 341 -9.65 20.83 7.70
CA GLU A 341 -8.87 21.87 8.38
C GLU A 341 -9.72 22.76 9.30
N ALA A 342 -11.02 22.85 9.03
CA ALA A 342 -11.99 23.63 9.81
C ALA A 342 -12.06 23.27 11.31
N PHE A 343 -11.51 22.13 11.72
CA PHE A 343 -11.49 21.69 13.12
C PHE A 343 -10.12 21.75 13.80
N LYS A 344 -9.07 22.19 13.10
CA LYS A 344 -7.75 22.35 13.72
C LYS A 344 -7.75 23.47 14.76
N ASP A 345 -8.56 24.52 14.59
CA ASP A 345 -8.34 25.79 15.32
C ASP A 345 -9.54 26.46 16.00
N LYS A 346 -10.71 25.83 16.18
CA LYS A 346 -11.82 26.54 16.87
C LYS A 346 -12.55 25.72 17.93
N LYS A 347 -12.62 26.28 19.14
CA LYS A 347 -13.77 26.09 20.05
C LYS A 347 -15.02 26.50 19.28
N ILE A 348 -15.87 25.56 18.89
CA ILE A 348 -17.11 25.85 18.15
C ILE A 348 -18.28 25.96 19.14
N PRO A 349 -18.98 27.11 19.22
CA PRO A 349 -20.21 27.26 20.00
C PRO A 349 -21.37 26.44 19.40
N GLU A 350 -22.29 25.99 20.25
CA GLU A 350 -23.33 24.97 19.97
C GLU A 350 -24.27 25.26 18.80
N ILE A 351 -24.36 26.49 18.30
CA ILE A 351 -25.38 26.90 17.32
C ILE A 351 -25.02 26.48 15.87
N GLN A 352 -23.76 26.12 15.57
CA GLN A 352 -23.37 25.63 14.24
C GLN A 352 -23.48 24.10 14.06
N LYS A 353 -23.71 23.31 15.13
CA LYS A 353 -23.83 21.84 15.07
C LYS A 353 -25.06 21.37 14.27
N VAL A 354 -26.13 22.16 14.25
CA VAL A 354 -27.43 21.75 13.69
C VAL A 354 -27.52 21.95 12.16
N LYS A 355 -26.69 22.82 11.56
CA LYS A 355 -26.72 23.07 10.10
C LYS A 355 -25.84 22.13 9.28
N PHE A 356 -24.80 21.53 9.86
CA PHE A 356 -23.87 20.66 9.10
C PHE A 356 -24.35 19.21 9.00
N MET A 357 -25.15 18.72 9.97
CA MET A 357 -25.67 17.35 9.97
C MET A 357 -26.86 17.09 9.01
N LYS A 358 -27.39 18.14 8.35
CA LYS A 358 -28.52 17.98 7.40
C LYS A 358 -28.14 17.83 5.93
N ASN A 359 -26.86 17.96 5.57
CA ASN A 359 -26.42 17.90 4.16
C ASN A 359 -25.58 16.65 3.81
N ILE A 360 -25.63 15.62 4.66
CA ILE A 360 -25.05 14.31 4.36
C ILE A 360 -26.15 13.27 4.63
N SER A 361 -27.10 13.18 3.70
CA SER A 361 -28.05 12.06 3.56
C SER A 361 -27.91 11.50 2.15
#